data_AF-A0A0P0EAX1-F1
#
_entry.id   AF-A0A0P0EAX1-F1
#
_cell.length_a   1.000
_cell.length_b   1.000
_cell.length_c   1.000
_cell.angle_alpha   90.00
_cell.angle_beta   90.00
_cell.angle_gamma   90.00
#
_symmetry.space_group_name_H-M   'P 1'
#
loop_
_entity.id
_entity.type
_entity.pdbx_description
1 polymer ?
#
loop_
_entity_poly.entity_id
_entity_poly.type
_entity_poly.pdbx_seq_one_letter_code
_entity_poly.pdbx_strand_id
1 'polypeptide(L)'
;MVERFEPAEVIIERRLATVEVHPGICNVPAGAYGPQRMTWADTVIPVWAWIPWCHKPMELRPGFAKGWNDRVVSLYFEDEGGERYATVWRSAVRLRTVTRD
;
A
#
# COMPACT_ATOMS: atom_id res chain seq x y z
N MET A 1 -18.16 -36.42 -12.42
CA MET A 1 -16.99 -35.54 -12.20
C MET A 1 -17.10 -35.05 -10.76
N VAL A 2 -16.29 -35.59 -9.85
CA VAL A 2 -16.36 -35.25 -8.42
C VAL A 2 -15.38 -34.10 -8.20
N GLU A 3 -15.87 -32.90 -7.88
CA GLU A 3 -15.01 -31.82 -7.39
C GLU A 3 -14.34 -32.30 -6.10
N ARG A 4 -13.02 -32.48 -6.14
CA ARG A 4 -12.25 -32.70 -4.91
C ARG A 4 -12.19 -31.39 -4.17
N PHE A 5 -12.93 -31.30 -3.08
CA PHE A 5 -12.76 -30.21 -2.11
C PHE A 5 -11.44 -30.44 -1.36
N GLU A 6 -10.56 -29.43 -1.39
CA GLU A 6 -9.37 -29.43 -0.55
C GLU A 6 -9.78 -29.31 0.93
N PRO A 7 -9.11 -30.03 1.86
CA PRO A 7 -9.35 -29.87 3.28
C PRO A 7 -9.10 -28.42 3.72
N ALA A 8 -9.95 -27.91 4.62
CA ALA A 8 -9.86 -26.52 5.09
C ALA A 8 -8.48 -26.17 5.67
N GLU A 9 -7.81 -27.12 6.33
CA GLU A 9 -6.48 -26.97 6.90
C GLU A 9 -5.42 -26.63 5.84
N VAL A 10 -5.45 -27.33 4.69
CA VAL A 10 -4.54 -27.09 3.56
C VAL A 10 -4.76 -25.69 2.97
N ILE A 11 -6.02 -25.27 2.86
CA ILE A 11 -6.38 -23.92 2.39
C ILE A 11 -5.88 -22.85 3.37
N ILE A 12 -6.01 -23.09 4.68
CA ILE A 12 -5.57 -22.16 5.73
C ILE A 12 -4.05 -22.04 5.74
N GLU A 13 -3.31 -23.15 5.75
CA GLU A 13 -1.85 -23.15 5.75
C GLU A 13 -1.27 -22.41 4.54
N ARG A 14 -1.81 -22.67 3.34
CA ARG A 14 -1.37 -21.99 2.13
C ARG A 14 -1.66 -20.48 2.18
N ARG A 15 -2.79 -20.07 2.77
CA ARG A 15 -3.12 -18.65 2.96
C ARG A 15 -2.18 -17.99 3.97
N LEU A 16 -1.87 -18.67 5.07
CA LEU A 16 -0.91 -18.17 6.07
C LEU A 16 0.47 -17.98 5.44
N ALA A 17 0.97 -18.97 4.70
CA ALA A 17 2.24 -18.85 3.97
C ALA A 17 2.22 -17.69 2.95
N THR A 18 1.10 -17.44 2.28
CA THR A 18 0.97 -16.31 1.34
C THR A 18 1.00 -14.96 2.06
N VAL A 19 0.38 -14.86 3.23
CA VAL A 19 0.36 -13.63 4.05
C VAL A 19 1.75 -13.32 4.60
N GLU A 20 2.50 -14.34 5.01
CA GLU A 20 3.88 -14.18 5.46
C GLU A 20 4.80 -13.67 4.34
N VAL A 21 4.62 -14.17 3.12
CA VAL A 21 5.42 -13.75 1.95
C VAL A 21 4.97 -12.40 1.40
N HIS A 22 3.67 -12.08 1.46
CA HIS A 22 3.10 -10.85 0.94
C HIS A 22 2.20 -10.14 1.96
N PRO A 23 2.84 -9.35 2.84
CA PRO A 23 2.18 -8.44 3.75
C PRO A 23 1.02 -7.66 3.14
N GLY A 24 -0.19 -7.86 3.65
CA GLY A 24 -1.34 -7.02 3.30
C GLY A 24 -1.17 -5.58 3.79
N ILE A 25 -1.52 -4.60 2.94
CA ILE A 25 -1.52 -3.17 3.27
C ILE A 25 -2.91 -2.73 3.72
N CYS A 26 -2.96 -2.01 4.83
CA CYS A 26 -4.19 -1.50 5.40
C CYS A 26 -4.48 -0.09 4.89
N ASN A 27 -5.00 -0.03 3.65
CA ASN A 27 -5.33 1.24 2.98
C ASN A 27 -6.39 2.06 3.74
N VAL A 28 -6.28 3.39 3.62
CA VAL A 28 -7.36 4.28 4.04
C VAL A 28 -8.62 3.94 3.22
N PRO A 29 -9.79 3.75 3.86
CA PRO A 29 -11.00 3.38 3.14
C PRO A 29 -11.50 4.51 2.23
N ALA A 30 -12.16 4.19 1.12
CA ALA A 30 -12.65 5.18 0.15
C ALA A 30 -13.57 6.25 0.77
N GLY A 31 -14.38 5.87 1.77
CA GLY A 31 -15.26 6.81 2.49
C GLY A 31 -14.49 7.91 3.26
N ALA A 32 -13.20 7.71 3.53
CA ALA A 32 -12.36 8.69 4.19
C ALA A 32 -11.72 9.72 3.23
N TYR A 33 -11.83 9.52 1.91
CA TYR A 33 -11.17 10.38 0.92
C TYR A 33 -11.74 11.81 0.95
N GLY A 34 -12.97 11.98 1.44
CA GLY A 34 -13.65 13.28 1.43
C GLY A 34 -14.23 13.63 0.07
N PRO A 35 -14.81 14.83 -0.05
CA PRO A 35 -15.57 15.22 -1.25
C PRO A 35 -14.68 15.67 -2.41
N GLN A 36 -13.41 15.98 -2.17
CA GLN A 36 -12.51 16.42 -3.24
C GLN A 36 -12.04 15.22 -4.07
N ARG A 37 -12.09 15.39 -5.39
CA ARG A 37 -11.60 14.39 -6.34
C ARG A 37 -10.09 14.24 -6.21
N MET A 38 -9.60 13.03 -6.47
CA MET A 38 -8.17 12.77 -6.59
C MET A 38 -7.61 13.50 -7.81
N THR A 39 -6.56 14.27 -7.58
CA THR A 39 -5.65 14.75 -8.62
C THR A 39 -4.64 13.63 -8.89
N TRP A 40 -4.44 13.28 -10.16
CA TRP A 40 -3.43 12.32 -10.58
C TRP A 40 -2.31 13.06 -11.31
N ALA A 41 -1.07 12.74 -10.97
CA ALA A 41 0.10 13.39 -11.55
C ALA A 41 0.60 12.64 -12.77
N ASP A 42 1.00 13.38 -13.80
CA ASP A 42 1.68 12.83 -14.97
C ASP A 42 3.10 12.36 -14.62
N THR A 43 3.74 13.05 -13.67
CA THR A 43 5.06 12.71 -13.15
C THR A 43 4.97 12.33 -11.69
N VAL A 44 5.68 11.27 -11.31
CA VAL A 44 5.71 10.77 -9.93
C VAL A 44 6.52 11.70 -9.02
N ILE A 45 6.04 11.90 -7.79
CA ILE A 45 6.69 12.77 -6.80
C ILE A 45 7.39 11.90 -5.74
N PRO A 46 8.72 12.00 -5.55
CA PRO A 46 9.41 11.25 -4.51
C PRO A 46 8.91 11.63 -3.11
N VAL A 47 8.57 10.62 -2.31
CA VAL A 47 8.07 10.82 -0.95
C VAL A 47 8.66 9.81 0.05
N TRP A 48 8.62 10.20 1.31
CA TRP A 48 8.61 9.30 2.44
C TRP A 48 7.17 9.09 2.88
N ALA A 49 6.76 7.84 3.06
CA ALA A 49 5.41 7.53 3.51
C ALA A 49 5.42 6.47 4.61
N TRP A 50 4.64 6.71 5.66
CA TRP A 50 4.35 5.69 6.64
C TRP A 50 3.31 4.71 6.09
N ILE A 51 3.70 3.45 5.90
CA ILE A 51 2.88 2.39 5.32
C ILE A 51 2.26 1.55 6.44
N PRO A 52 0.91 1.58 6.60
CA PRO A 52 0.22 0.73 7.54
C PRO A 52 0.10 -0.70 6.99
N TRP A 53 0.67 -1.66 7.70
CA TRP A 53 0.55 -3.07 7.37
C TRP A 53 -0.50 -3.73 8.25
N CYS A 54 -1.18 -4.76 7.73
CA CYS A 54 -2.28 -5.39 8.45
C CYS A 54 -1.83 -6.39 9.54
N HIS A 55 -0.58 -6.85 9.52
CA HIS A 55 -0.04 -7.89 10.40
C HIS A 55 1.32 -7.50 11.00
N LYS A 56 1.82 -6.28 10.74
CA LYS A 56 3.07 -5.78 11.32
C LYS A 56 2.98 -4.26 11.59
N PRO A 57 3.91 -3.70 12.40
CA PRO A 57 3.93 -2.27 12.69
C PRO A 57 4.08 -1.43 11.42
N MET A 58 3.63 -0.19 11.50
CA MET A 58 3.77 0.78 10.41
C MET A 58 5.25 1.09 10.14
N GLU A 59 5.63 1.18 8.86
CA GLU A 59 7.03 1.40 8.46
C GLU A 59 7.16 2.64 7.59
N LEU A 60 8.23 3.42 7.79
CA LEU A 60 8.56 4.53 6.90
C LEU A 60 9.24 3.98 5.65
N ARG A 61 8.62 4.16 4.49
CA ARG A 61 9.13 3.65 3.22
C ARG A 61 9.44 4.78 2.23
N PRO A 62 10.53 4.66 1.45
CA PRO A 62 10.72 5.48 0.27
C PRO A 62 9.69 5.07 -0.79
N GLY A 63 9.03 6.04 -1.41
CA GLY A 63 8.06 5.77 -2.47
C GLY A 63 7.84 6.97 -3.39
N PHE A 64 6.78 6.86 -4.17
CA PHE A 64 6.43 7.80 -5.23
C PHE A 64 4.93 8.09 -5.21
N ALA A 65 4.55 9.32 -4.89
CA ALA A 65 3.17 9.78 -4.93
C ALA A 65 2.71 9.94 -6.39
N LYS A 66 1.55 9.39 -6.70
CA LYS A 66 0.94 9.39 -8.05
C LYS A 66 -0.44 10.06 -8.08
N GLY A 67 -1.13 10.12 -6.95
CA GLY A 67 -2.34 10.92 -6.84
C GLY A 67 -2.64 11.35 -5.40
N TRP A 68 -3.40 12.42 -5.25
CA TRP A 68 -3.74 12.97 -3.93
C TRP A 68 -4.98 13.85 -3.97
N ASN A 69 -5.58 14.07 -2.81
CA ASN A 69 -6.52 15.15 -2.58
C ASN A 69 -6.18 15.86 -1.25
N ASP A 70 -7.15 16.54 -0.64
CA ASP A 70 -6.96 17.23 0.64
C ASP A 70 -6.64 16.28 1.81
N ARG A 71 -7.04 15.00 1.73
CA ARG A 71 -6.97 14.04 2.85
C ARG A 71 -6.03 12.86 2.63
N VAL A 72 -5.91 12.37 1.41
CA VAL A 72 -5.19 11.12 1.11
C VAL A 72 -4.17 11.30 -0.01
N VAL A 73 -3.21 10.38 -0.02
CA VAL A 73 -2.20 10.25 -1.07
C VAL A 73 -2.15 8.79 -1.50
N SER A 74 -2.35 8.56 -2.79
CA SER A 74 -2.07 7.28 -3.46
C SER A 74 -0.65 7.29 -4.00
N LEU A 75 0.11 6.26 -3.63
CA LEU A 75 1.52 6.11 -3.95
C LEU A 75 1.84 4.67 -4.31
N TYR A 76 3.01 4.48 -4.90
CA TYR A 76 3.63 3.16 -5.00
C TYR A 76 5.03 3.18 -4.39
N PHE A 77 5.49 2.00 -3.99
CA PHE A 77 6.82 1.76 -3.41
C PHE A 77 7.27 0.34 -3.71
N GLU A 78 8.56 0.09 -3.60
CA GLU A 78 9.13 -1.26 -3.76
C GLU A 78 9.30 -1.94 -2.40
N ASP A 79 9.06 -3.24 -2.39
CA ASP A 79 9.34 -4.13 -1.26
C ASP A 79 9.88 -5.47 -1.76
N GLU A 80 10.23 -6.38 -0.84
CA GLU A 80 10.76 -7.71 -1.18
C GLU A 80 9.85 -8.50 -2.15
N GLY A 81 8.54 -8.22 -2.10
CA GLY A 81 7.53 -8.80 -2.99
C GLY A 81 7.25 -8.04 -4.29
N GLY A 82 8.07 -7.04 -4.65
CA GLY A 82 7.90 -6.20 -5.85
C GLY A 82 7.19 -4.88 -5.59
N GLU A 83 6.64 -4.28 -6.66
CA GLU A 83 5.93 -3.00 -6.59
C GLU A 83 4.61 -3.16 -5.82
N ARG A 84 4.38 -2.24 -4.87
CA ARG A 84 3.19 -2.18 -4.03
C ARG A 84 2.52 -0.83 -4.15
N TYR A 85 1.20 -0.83 -3.98
CA TYR A 85 0.38 0.38 -4.00
C TYR A 85 -0.25 0.60 -2.63
N ALA A 86 -0.24 1.84 -2.16
CA ALA A 86 -0.89 2.24 -0.92
C ALA A 86 -1.64 3.55 -1.09
N THR A 87 -2.77 3.68 -0.41
CA THR A 87 -3.41 4.96 -0.15
C THR A 87 -3.41 5.23 1.34
N VAL A 88 -2.72 6.31 1.71
CA VAL A 88 -2.47 6.70 3.10
C VAL A 88 -3.00 8.10 3.36
N TRP A 89 -3.14 8.46 4.63
CA TRP A 89 -3.44 9.83 5.01
C TRP A 89 -2.34 10.77 4.52
N ARG A 90 -2.71 11.96 4.05
CA ARG A 90 -1.76 12.99 3.61
C ARG A 90 -0.77 13.37 4.70
N SER A 91 -1.19 13.34 5.97
CA SER A 91 -0.33 13.58 7.13
C SER A 91 0.75 12.52 7.34
N ALA A 92 0.57 11.32 6.77
CA ALA A 92 1.53 10.22 6.82
C ALA A 92 2.63 10.33 5.74
N VAL A 93 2.58 11.36 4.89
CA VAL A 93 3.46 11.55 3.75
C VAL A 93 4.29 12.82 3.90
N ARG A 94 5.57 12.74 3.57
CA ARG A 94 6.52 13.85 3.48
C ARG A 94 7.19 13.83 2.12
N LEU A 95 7.45 15.01 1.55
CA LEU A 95 8.26 15.11 0.35
C LEU A 95 9.66 14.57 0.64
N ARG A 96 10.20 13.79 -0.29
CA ARG A 96 11.58 13.33 -0.25
C ARG A 96 12.38 14.17 -1.22
N THR A 97 13.21 15.06 -0.69
CA THR A 97 14.19 15.76 -1.51
C THR A 97 15.16 14.75 -2.09
N VAL A 98 15.30 14.74 -3.41
CA VAL A 98 16.37 14.01 -4.08
C VAL A 98 17.48 15.02 -4.30
N THR A 99 18.52 14.98 -3.47
CA THR A 99 19.72 15.77 -3.74
C THR A 99 20.32 15.21 -5.03
N ARG A 100 20.41 16.03 -6.08
CA ARG A 100 21.17 15.70 -7.27
C ARG A 100 22.64 15.96 -6.94
N ASP A 101 23.43 14.90 -6.83
CA ASP A 101 24.89 14.96 -6.87
C ASP A 101 25.37 15.32 -8.29
#